data_AF-A0A4Y2D0M9-F1
#
_entry.id   AF-A0A4Y2D0M9-F1
#
_cell.length_a   1.000
_cell.length_b   1.000
_cell.length_c   1.000
_cell.angle_alpha   90.00
_cell.angle_beta   90.00
_cell.angle_gamma   90.00
#
_symmetry.space_group_name_H-M   'P 1'
#
loop_
_entity.id
_entity.type
_entity.pdbx_description
1 polymer ?
#
loop_
_entity_poly.entity_id
_entity_poly.type
_entity_poly.pdbx_seq_one_letter_code
_entity_poly.pdbx_strand_id
1 'polypeptide(L)'
;MSIVHSYGLEHFQHDNATSQESRVATKWLQEHSSVFRYFHCSPKSPYMNIIEYIWDALLHVVEKRSPPPSTPMDLLTALQDSWCEFPTGYLKTLVDYMPRRFASIMHARGGPTRY
;
A
#
# COMPACT_ATOMS: atom_id res chain seq x y z
N MET A 1 10.24 8.49 22.94
CA MET A 1 9.78 7.94 21.65
C MET A 1 10.26 6.49 21.61
N SER A 2 9.37 5.52 21.83
CA SER A 2 9.76 4.11 21.87
C SER A 2 9.69 3.55 20.45
N ILE A 3 10.85 3.21 19.89
CA ILE A 3 10.93 2.38 18.69
C ILE A 3 10.56 0.97 19.16
N VAL A 4 9.33 0.56 18.90
CA VAL A 4 8.94 -0.84 19.03
C VAL A 4 9.67 -1.60 17.93
N HIS A 5 10.78 -2.23 18.27
CA HIS A 5 11.39 -3.23 17.41
C HIS A 5 10.45 -4.44 17.36
N SER A 6 9.61 -4.52 16.34
CA SER A 6 8.89 -5.75 16.01
C SER A 6 9.91 -6.77 15.51
N TYR A 7 10.31 -7.70 16.38
CA TYR A 7 11.17 -8.85 16.07
C TYR A 7 10.45 -9.91 15.19
N GLY A 8 9.74 -9.48 14.16
CA GLY A 8 9.12 -10.35 13.17
C GLY A 8 9.33 -9.74 11.80
N LEU A 9 9.97 -10.48 10.88
CA LEU A 9 10.34 -10.00 9.54
C LEU A 9 9.22 -9.18 8.91
N GLU A 10 9.46 -7.88 8.75
CA GLU A 10 8.59 -7.00 8.01
C GLU A 10 8.47 -7.53 6.58
N HIS A 11 7.29 -7.40 5.97
CA HIS A 11 7.08 -7.82 4.58
C HIS A 11 6.92 -6.57 3.73
N PHE A 12 7.75 -6.45 2.70
CA PHE A 12 7.70 -5.36 1.74
C PHE A 12 6.94 -5.81 0.48
N GLN A 13 5.95 -5.03 0.05
CA GLN A 13 5.14 -5.31 -1.12
C GLN A 13 5.15 -4.10 -2.06
N HIS A 14 5.25 -4.35 -3.37
CA HIS A 14 5.05 -3.36 -4.43
C HIS A 14 4.34 -4.01 -5.65
N ASP A 15 4.05 -3.22 -6.68
CA ASP A 15 3.18 -3.55 -7.81
C ASP A 15 3.91 -4.15 -9.03
N ASN A 16 5.16 -4.61 -8.87
CA ASN A 16 6.00 -5.15 -9.94
C ASN A 16 6.11 -4.24 -11.18
N ALA A 17 6.07 -2.91 -11.00
CA ALA A 17 6.33 -2.00 -12.10
C ALA A 17 7.74 -2.24 -12.68
N THR A 18 7.93 -2.07 -13.99
CA THR A 18 9.22 -2.36 -14.66
C THR A 18 10.41 -1.65 -14.02
N SER A 19 10.21 -0.46 -13.47
CA SER A 19 11.26 0.28 -12.74
C SER A 19 11.67 -0.42 -11.42
N GLN A 20 10.73 -1.04 -10.72
CA GLN A 20 10.95 -1.78 -9.47
C GLN A 20 11.58 -3.16 -9.71
N GLU A 21 11.39 -3.74 -10.90
CA GLU A 21 12.07 -4.99 -11.32
C GLU A 21 13.44 -4.73 -11.97
N SER A 22 13.87 -3.47 -12.05
CA SER A 22 15.18 -3.14 -12.60
C SER A 22 16.31 -3.83 -11.81
N ARG A 23 17.45 -4.07 -12.48
CA ARG A 23 18.64 -4.68 -11.84
C ARG A 23 19.08 -3.91 -10.60
N VAL A 24 18.98 -2.58 -10.63
CA VAL A 24 19.35 -1.70 -9.51
C VAL A 24 18.41 -1.91 -8.34
N ALA A 25 17.10 -1.86 -8.58
CA ALA A 25 16.09 -2.07 -7.53
C ALA A 25 16.15 -3.48 -6.93
N THR A 26 16.28 -4.51 -7.76
CA THR A 26 16.38 -5.91 -7.31
C THR A 26 17.65 -6.14 -6.49
N LYS A 27 18.79 -5.56 -6.89
CA LYS A 27 20.04 -5.65 -6.12
C LYS A 27 19.90 -5.00 -4.75
N TRP A 28 19.25 -3.83 -4.68
CA TRP A 28 18.99 -3.16 -3.42
C TRP A 28 18.09 -4.01 -2.50
N LEU A 29 17.03 -4.63 -3.04
CA LEU A 29 16.16 -5.53 -2.27
C LEU A 29 16.92 -6.74 -1.71
N GLN A 30 17.85 -7.31 -2.49
CA GLN A 30 18.68 -8.43 -2.05
C GLN A 30 19.63 -8.03 -0.91
N GLU A 31 20.26 -6.85 -1.01
CA GLU A 31 21.15 -6.31 0.04
C GLU A 31 20.42 -6.07 1.37
N HIS A 32 19.10 -5.81 1.34
CA HIS A 32 18.28 -5.53 2.52
C HIS A 32 17.39 -6.72 2.96
N SER A 33 17.63 -7.91 2.42
CA SER A 33 16.85 -9.13 2.72
C SER A 33 16.92 -9.60 4.19
N SER A 34 17.87 -9.10 4.97
CA SER A 34 17.97 -9.33 6.41
C SER A 34 17.01 -8.46 7.23
N VAL A 35 16.52 -7.36 6.68
CA VAL A 35 15.63 -6.39 7.35
C VAL A 35 14.16 -6.73 7.09
N PHE A 36 13.82 -7.09 5.86
CA PHE A 36 12.46 -7.43 5.46
C PHE A 36 12.44 -8.55 4.42
N ARG A 37 11.32 -9.27 4.35
CA ARG A 37 11.04 -10.19 3.24
C ARG A 37 10.32 -9.48 2.12
N TYR A 38 10.79 -9.71 0.90
CA TYR A 38 10.04 -9.31 -0.27
C TYR A 38 8.81 -10.20 -0.47
N PHE A 39 7.63 -9.58 -0.54
CA PHE A 39 6.37 -10.24 -0.82
C PHE A 39 6.07 -10.18 -2.32
N HIS A 40 6.26 -11.31 -3.00
CA HIS A 40 6.04 -11.41 -4.44
C HIS A 40 4.54 -11.35 -4.76
N CYS A 41 4.08 -10.19 -5.24
CA CYS A 41 2.73 -10.04 -5.80
C CYS A 41 2.68 -10.68 -7.20
N SER A 42 1.54 -11.20 -7.64
CA SER A 42 1.40 -11.59 -9.06
C SER A 42 1.17 -10.34 -9.91
N PRO A 43 1.86 -10.16 -11.05
CA PRO A 43 1.72 -8.97 -11.91
C PRO A 43 0.29 -8.68 -12.39
N LYS A 44 -0.60 -9.68 -12.36
CA LYS A 44 -2.00 -9.57 -12.85
C LYS A 44 -3.02 -9.36 -11.74
N SER A 45 -2.58 -9.06 -10.51
CA SER A 45 -3.48 -8.99 -9.36
C SER A 45 -3.36 -7.65 -8.62
N PRO A 46 -3.91 -6.56 -9.20
CA PRO A 46 -3.97 -5.24 -8.57
C PRO A 46 -4.73 -5.27 -7.23
N TYR A 47 -5.63 -6.24 -7.04
CA TYR A 47 -6.43 -6.49 -5.83
C TYR A 47 -5.63 -6.78 -4.56
N MET A 48 -4.31 -6.96 -4.68
CA MET A 48 -3.43 -7.20 -3.54
C MET A 48 -2.74 -5.94 -3.03
N ASN A 49 -2.82 -4.81 -3.75
CA ASN A 49 -2.08 -3.61 -3.36
C ASN A 49 -2.92 -2.74 -2.40
N ILE A 50 -2.66 -2.85 -1.09
CA ILE A 50 -3.39 -2.08 -0.06
C ILE A 50 -3.26 -0.57 -0.29
N ILE A 51 -2.13 -0.12 -0.86
CA ILE A 51 -1.87 1.31 -1.06
C ILE A 51 -2.89 1.96 -2.00
N GLU A 52 -3.49 1.21 -2.94
CA GLU A 52 -4.53 1.74 -3.83
C GLU A 52 -5.78 2.13 -3.05
N TYR A 53 -6.18 1.31 -2.07
CA TYR A 53 -7.32 1.61 -1.19
C TYR A 53 -7.04 2.80 -0.26
N ILE A 54 -5.77 3.02 0.08
CA ILE A 54 -5.33 4.17 0.87
C ILE A 54 -5.39 5.43 0.00
N TRP A 55 -4.86 5.37 -1.23
CA TRP A 55 -4.88 6.48 -2.17
C TRP A 55 -6.30 6.92 -2.51
N ASP A 56 -7.19 5.97 -2.80
CA ASP A 56 -8.60 6.25 -3.07
C ASP A 56 -9.28 6.97 -1.89
N ALA A 57 -9.06 6.47 -0.66
CA ALA A 57 -9.61 7.09 0.54
C ALA A 57 -9.06 8.50 0.78
N LEU A 58 -7.75 8.73 0.56
CA LEU A 58 -7.14 10.04 0.70
C LEU A 58 -7.66 11.03 -0.35
N LEU A 59 -7.74 10.60 -1.61
CA LEU A 59 -8.26 11.42 -2.70
C LEU A 59 -9.71 11.83 -2.43
N HIS A 60 -10.56 10.90 -1.98
CA HIS A 60 -11.95 11.20 -1.65
C HIS A 60 -12.10 12.23 -0.52
N VAL A 61 -11.20 12.22 0.46
CA VAL A 61 -11.17 13.24 1.53
C VAL A 61 -10.75 14.59 0.96
N VAL A 62 -9.72 14.62 0.13
CA VAL A 62 -9.20 15.85 -0.49
C VAL A 62 -10.22 16.48 -1.44
N GLU A 63 -10.90 15.68 -2.26
CA GLU A 63 -11.94 16.14 -3.19
C GLU A 63 -13.13 16.80 -2.48
N LYS A 64 -13.43 16.37 -1.25
CA LYS A 64 -14.52 16.91 -0.43
C LYS A 64 -14.15 18.18 0.34
N ARG A 65 -12.88 18.62 0.29
CA ARG A 65 -12.46 19.85 0.98
C ARG A 65 -13.11 21.07 0.36
N SER A 66 -13.40 22.05 1.21
CA SER A 66 -13.94 23.35 0.81
C SER A 66 -13.12 24.48 1.44
N PRO A 67 -12.44 25.32 0.64
CA PRO A 67 -12.37 25.26 -0.83
C PRO A 67 -11.55 24.06 -1.33
N PRO A 68 -11.76 23.60 -2.58
CA PRO A 68 -10.94 22.56 -3.17
C PRO A 68 -9.51 23.06 -3.40
N PRO A 69 -8.49 22.18 -3.34
CA PRO A 69 -7.11 22.55 -3.63
C PRO A 69 -7.00 23.14 -5.03
N SER A 70 -6.44 24.35 -5.15
CA SER A 70 -6.39 25.09 -6.42
C SER A 70 -4.98 25.14 -7.01
N THR A 71 -3.97 24.79 -6.22
CA THR A 71 -2.57 24.70 -6.67
C THR A 71 -1.95 23.35 -6.30
N PRO A 72 -0.86 22.93 -6.95
CA PRO A 72 -0.12 21.72 -6.56
C PRO A 72 0.35 21.75 -5.10
N MET A 73 0.66 22.94 -4.57
CA MET A 73 1.08 23.09 -3.18
C MET A 73 -0.09 22.90 -2.21
N ASP A 74 -1.28 23.41 -2.56
CA ASP A 74 -2.50 23.18 -1.77
C ASP A 74 -2.86 21.70 -1.78
N LEU A 75 -2.71 21.02 -2.92
CA LEU A 75 -2.97 19.59 -3.04
C LEU A 75 -2.01 18.78 -2.17
N LEU A 76 -0.71 19.11 -2.21
CA LEU A 76 0.30 18.48 -1.36
C LEU A 76 -0.04 18.66 0.13
N THR A 77 -0.35 19.89 0.54
CA THR A 77 -0.72 20.21 1.92
C THR A 77 -1.98 19.44 2.33
N ALA A 78 -3.00 19.41 1.47
CA ALA A 78 -4.24 18.69 1.73
C ALA A 78 -4.05 17.18 1.87
N LEU A 79 -3.17 16.58 1.06
CA LEU A 79 -2.81 15.17 1.17
C LEU A 79 -2.04 14.88 2.46
N GLN A 80 -1.09 15.74 2.82
CA GLN A 80 -0.31 15.60 4.06
C GLN A 80 -1.21 15.69 5.30
N ASP A 81 -2.08 16.68 5.37
CA ASP A 81 -3.05 16.82 6.46
C ASP A 81 -3.97 15.59 6.54
N SER A 82 -4.53 15.17 5.41
CA SER A 82 -5.45 14.02 5.35
C SER A 82 -4.74 12.71 5.72
N TRP A 83 -3.45 12.58 5.42
CA TRP A 83 -2.63 11.46 5.84
C TRP A 83 -2.36 11.47 7.35
N CYS A 84 -2.07 12.65 7.93
CA CYS A 84 -1.85 12.77 9.38
C CYS A 84 -3.10 12.44 10.20
N GLU A 85 -4.27 12.78 9.67
CA GLU A 85 -5.57 12.48 10.28
C GLU A 85 -6.11 11.09 9.91
N PHE A 86 -5.39 10.34 9.07
CA PHE A 86 -5.90 9.10 8.52
C PHE A 86 -6.12 8.04 9.62
N PRO A 87 -7.32 7.44 9.73
CA PRO A 87 -7.63 6.57 10.84
C PRO A 87 -6.74 5.32 10.85
N THR A 88 -5.91 5.15 11.89
CA THR A 88 -5.08 3.95 12.06
C THR A 88 -5.92 2.66 12.11
N GLY A 89 -7.16 2.74 12.62
CA GLY A 89 -8.11 1.63 12.61
C GLY A 89 -8.51 1.17 11.20
N TYR A 90 -8.56 2.09 10.24
CA TYR A 90 -8.82 1.75 8.83
C TYR A 90 -7.61 1.04 8.20
N LEU A 91 -6.38 1.53 8.45
CA LEU A 91 -5.16 0.86 8.00
C LEU A 91 -5.06 -0.57 8.54
N LYS A 92 -5.31 -0.75 9.85
CA LYS A 92 -5.33 -2.07 10.48
C LYS A 92 -6.37 -2.99 9.83
N THR A 93 -7.56 -2.46 9.57
CA THR A 93 -8.64 -3.21 8.92
C THR A 93 -8.24 -3.68 7.51
N LEU A 94 -7.59 -2.82 6.72
CA LEU A 94 -7.10 -3.20 5.39
C LEU A 94 -6.09 -4.35 5.45
N VAL A 95 -5.13 -4.28 6.38
CA VAL A 95 -4.15 -5.34 6.62
C VAL A 95 -4.83 -6.63 7.09
N ASP A 96 -5.77 -6.55 8.02
CA ASP A 96 -6.53 -7.70 8.54
C ASP A 96 -7.44 -8.36 7.47
N TYR A 97 -7.77 -7.64 6.39
CA TYR A 97 -8.50 -8.20 5.24
C TYR A 97 -7.61 -8.94 4.25
N MET A 98 -6.28 -8.71 4.25
CA MET A 98 -5.38 -9.30 3.27
C MET A 98 -5.50 -10.83 3.19
N PRO A 99 -5.45 -11.61 4.28
CA PRO A 99 -5.56 -13.07 4.19
C PRO A 99 -6.85 -13.54 3.52
N ARG A 100 -7.97 -12.82 3.74
CA ARG A 100 -9.26 -13.13 3.12
C ARG A 100 -9.29 -12.81 1.62
N ARG A 101 -8.63 -11.72 1.21
CA ARG A 101 -8.44 -11.38 -0.21
C ARG A 101 -7.57 -12.41 -0.92
N PHE A 102 -6.45 -12.80 -0.32
CA PHE A 102 -5.60 -13.89 -0.82
C PHE A 102 -6.37 -15.19 -0.99
N ALA A 103 -7.14 -15.61 0.02
CA ALA A 103 -7.96 -16.81 -0.07
C ALA A 103 -8.97 -16.72 -1.23
N SER A 104 -9.57 -15.54 -1.43
CA SER A 104 -10.53 -15.32 -2.53
C SER A 104 -9.87 -15.41 -3.90
N ILE A 105 -8.68 -14.81 -4.08
CA ILE A 105 -7.90 -14.87 -5.33
C ILE A 105 -7.44 -16.30 -5.63
N MET A 106 -6.96 -17.02 -4.61
CA MET A 106 -6.57 -18.42 -4.75
C MET A 106 -7.76 -19.29 -5.15
N HIS A 107 -8.93 -19.08 -4.53
CA HIS A 107 -10.15 -19.80 -4.89
C HIS A 107 -10.62 -19.51 -6.31
N ALA A 108 -10.53 -18.24 -6.74
CA ALA A 108 -10.85 -17.80 -8.10
C ALA A 108 -9.77 -18.19 -9.13
N ARG A 109 -8.67 -18.84 -8.72
CA ARG A 109 -7.52 -19.19 -9.56
C ARG A 109 -6.95 -17.99 -10.33
N GLY A 110 -6.90 -16.82 -9.68
CA GLY A 110 -6.47 -15.55 -10.29
C GLY A 110 -7.54 -14.85 -11.14
N GLY A 111 -8.77 -15.36 -11.17
CA GLY A 111 -9.93 -14.69 -11.76
C GLY A 111 -10.45 -13.51 -10.91
N PRO A 112 -11.45 -12.75 -11.43
CA PRO A 112 -12.02 -11.61 -10.74
C PRO A 112 -12.57 -11.98 -9.35
N THR A 113 -12.38 -11.08 -8.38
CA THR A 113 -12.96 -11.21 -7.04
C THR A 113 -13.88 -10.03 -6.74
N ARG A 114 -14.67 -10.12 -5.66
CA ARG A 114 -15.56 -9.04 -5.20
C ARG A 114 -14.84 -7.81 -4.61
N TYR A 115 -13.51 -7.85 -4.57
CA TYR A 115 -12.66 -6.83 -3.96
C TYR A 115 -12.08 -5.90 -5.01
#